data_AF-A0A377B7G3-F1
#
_entry.id   AF-A0A377B7G3-F1
#
_cell.length_a   1.000
_cell.length_b   1.000
_cell.length_c   1.000
_cell.angle_alpha   90.00
_cell.angle_beta   90.00
_cell.angle_gamma   90.00
#
_symmetry.space_group_name_H-M   'P 1'
#
loop_
_entity.id
_entity.type
_entity.pdbx_description
1 polymer ?
#
loop_
_entity_poly.entity_id
_entity_poly.type
_entity_poly.pdbx_seq_one_letter_code
_entity_poly.pdbx_strand_id
1 'polypeptide(L)'
;MSSSGSRRWRSGIPALIAVALVALANLAAVRLYGEIEFWFAMIKVTTIIVMIVIGLGVIFFGFGNGGQSIGFSNLTEHGGFFAGGWKGFLTALCIVVASYQGVELIGITAGEAKNPQVTLRSAVGKGAVADPDFLRRRDFRYRHHLPVE
;
A
#
# COMPACT_ATOMS: atom_id res chain seq x y z
N MET A 1 -43.91 -20.67 25.68
CA MET A 1 -43.56 -20.97 24.27
C MET A 1 -42.10 -20.62 24.04
N SER A 2 -41.30 -21.62 23.67
CA SER A 2 -39.97 -21.58 23.05
C SER A 2 -38.83 -20.77 23.70
N SER A 3 -38.05 -21.45 24.52
CA SER A 3 -36.63 -21.15 24.74
C SER A 3 -35.81 -21.65 23.54
N SER A 4 -35.31 -20.72 22.71
CA SER A 4 -34.37 -21.05 21.62
C SER A 4 -33.37 -19.91 21.41
N GLY A 5 -32.59 -19.61 22.46
CA GLY A 5 -31.56 -18.55 22.44
C GLY A 5 -30.10 -19.05 22.40
N SER A 6 -29.85 -20.36 22.33
CA SER A 6 -28.50 -20.92 22.59
C SER A 6 -27.95 -21.85 21.50
N ARG A 7 -28.39 -21.71 20.25
CA ARG A 7 -27.93 -22.55 19.11
C ARG A 7 -27.06 -21.83 18.06
N ARG A 8 -26.60 -20.60 18.31
CA ARG A 8 -25.73 -19.85 17.38
C ARG A 8 -24.22 -20.00 17.63
N TRP A 9 -23.81 -20.49 18.81
CA TRP A 9 -22.41 -20.56 19.23
C TRP A 9 -21.72 -21.91 18.95
N ARG A 10 -22.47 -22.93 18.51
CA ARG A 10 -21.99 -24.34 18.48
C ARG A 10 -21.41 -24.81 17.15
N SER A 11 -21.28 -23.94 16.16
CA SER A 11 -20.54 -24.26 14.94
C SER A 11 -19.47 -23.21 14.71
N GLY A 12 -18.55 -23.08 15.67
CA GLY A 12 -17.22 -22.51 15.41
C GLY A 12 -16.41 -23.36 14.42
N ILE A 13 -16.89 -24.58 14.13
CA ILE A 13 -16.32 -25.50 13.13
C ILE A 13 -16.20 -24.84 11.74
N PRO A 14 -17.25 -24.23 11.16
CA PRO A 14 -17.14 -23.42 9.94
C PRO A 14 -16.10 -22.30 10.00
N ALA A 15 -16.01 -21.58 11.12
CA ALA A 15 -15.02 -20.50 11.28
C ALA A 15 -13.59 -21.05 11.35
N LEU A 16 -13.38 -22.15 12.07
CA LEU A 16 -12.09 -22.85 12.15
C LEU A 16 -11.69 -23.45 10.80
N ILE A 17 -12.64 -24.01 10.05
CA ILE A 17 -12.41 -24.53 8.70
C ILE A 17 -12.05 -23.39 7.74
N ALA A 18 -12.75 -22.25 7.80
CA ALA A 18 -12.44 -21.08 6.99
C ALA A 18 -11.04 -20.52 7.30
N VAL A 19 -10.69 -20.40 8.59
CA VAL A 19 -9.36 -19.95 9.02
C VAL A 19 -8.28 -20.93 8.57
N ALA A 20 -8.50 -22.24 8.72
CA ALA A 20 -7.54 -23.26 8.29
C ALA A 20 -7.35 -23.26 6.76
N LEU A 21 -8.43 -23.13 5.99
CA LEU A 21 -8.37 -22.99 4.53
C LEU A 21 -7.61 -21.75 4.09
N VAL A 22 -7.91 -20.61 4.71
CA VAL A 22 -7.21 -19.33 4.42
C VAL A 22 -5.74 -19.43 4.80
N ALA A 23 -5.41 -20.05 5.94
CA ALA A 23 -4.03 -20.27 6.35
C ALA A 23 -3.25 -21.15 5.36
N LEU A 24 -3.85 -22.26 4.91
CA LEU A 24 -3.26 -23.15 3.91
C LEU A 24 -3.07 -22.46 2.56
N ALA A 25 -4.06 -21.68 2.12
CA ALA A 25 -3.95 -20.87 0.91
C ALA A 25 -2.83 -19.83 1.02
N ASN A 26 -2.73 -19.14 2.17
CA ASN A 26 -1.68 -18.16 2.43
C ASN A 26 -0.27 -18.79 2.40
N LEU A 27 -0.11 -20.00 2.96
CA LEU A 27 1.15 -20.75 2.93
C LEU A 27 1.58 -21.13 1.51
N ALA A 28 0.65 -21.62 0.68
CA ALA A 28 0.93 -21.95 -0.71
C ALA A 28 1.23 -20.70 -1.56
N ALA A 29 0.59 -19.58 -1.22
CA ALA A 29 0.74 -18.33 -1.94
C ALA A 29 2.08 -17.63 -1.70
N VAL A 30 2.73 -17.79 -0.53
CA VAL A 30 3.95 -17.03 -0.13
C VAL A 30 5.03 -16.91 -1.21
N ARG A 31 5.22 -17.93 -2.06
CA ARG A 31 6.24 -17.89 -3.12
C ARG A 31 5.81 -17.10 -4.38
N LEU A 32 4.51 -17.03 -4.67
CA LEU A 32 3.93 -16.29 -5.80
C LEU A 32 3.30 -14.95 -5.37
N TYR A 33 3.13 -14.74 -4.06
CA TYR A 33 2.43 -13.61 -3.47
C TYR A 33 3.13 -12.30 -3.81
N GLY A 34 4.46 -12.24 -3.75
CA GLY A 34 5.22 -11.03 -4.05
C GLY A 34 5.08 -10.57 -5.51
N GLU A 35 5.06 -11.50 -6.47
CA GLU A 35 4.84 -11.17 -7.89
C GLU A 35 3.40 -10.72 -8.12
N ILE A 36 2.41 -11.47 -7.61
CA ILE A 36 0.99 -11.12 -7.76
C ILE A 36 0.67 -9.79 -7.08
N GLU A 37 1.19 -9.54 -5.88
CA GLU A 37 1.02 -8.28 -5.16
C GLU A 37 1.65 -7.11 -5.93
N PHE A 38 2.81 -7.33 -6.56
CA PHE A 38 3.42 -6.34 -7.44
C PHE A 38 2.52 -6.03 -8.65
N TRP A 39 1.94 -7.05 -9.31
CA TRP A 39 0.99 -6.85 -10.42
C TRP A 39 -0.28 -6.10 -9.96
N PHE A 40 -0.84 -6.45 -8.81
CA PHE A 40 -2.00 -5.74 -8.25
C PHE A 40 -1.66 -4.30 -7.81
N ALA A 41 -0.46 -4.06 -7.28
CA ALA A 41 0.01 -2.72 -6.94
C ALA A 41 0.13 -1.85 -8.20
N MET A 42 0.64 -2.40 -9.31
CA MET A 42 0.68 -1.69 -10.60
C MET A 42 -0.71 -1.29 -11.09
N ILE A 43 -1.72 -2.18 -10.97
CA ILE A 43 -3.11 -1.87 -11.33
C ILE A 43 -3.65 -0.74 -10.45
N LYS A 44 -3.40 -0.77 -9.14
CA LYS A 44 -3.82 0.28 -8.20
C LYS A 44 -3.21 1.63 -8.58
N VAL A 45 -1.90 1.69 -8.83
CA VAL A 45 -1.21 2.92 -9.23
C VAL A 45 -1.75 3.46 -10.56
N THR A 46 -1.90 2.58 -11.55
CA THR A 46 -2.46 2.96 -12.86
C THR A 46 -3.88 3.51 -12.72
N THR A 47 -4.72 2.88 -11.88
CA THR A 47 -6.08 3.35 -11.59
C THR A 47 -6.09 4.76 -10.99
N ILE A 48 -5.19 5.06 -10.05
CA ILE A 48 -5.07 6.40 -9.45
C ILE A 48 -4.73 7.43 -10.51
N ILE A 49 -3.75 7.13 -11.38
CA ILE A 49 -3.33 8.03 -12.47
C ILE A 49 -4.51 8.30 -13.42
N VAL A 50 -5.20 7.24 -13.85
CA VAL A 50 -6.38 7.34 -14.74
C VAL A 50 -7.48 8.17 -14.08
N MET A 51 -7.79 7.94 -12.81
CA MET A 51 -8.79 8.74 -12.09
C MET A 51 -8.41 10.22 -12.01
N ILE A 52 -7.14 10.54 -11.78
CA ILE A 52 -6.67 11.93 -11.78
C ILE A 52 -6.87 12.57 -13.15
N VAL A 53 -6.42 11.90 -14.23
CA VAL A 53 -6.56 12.43 -15.60
C VAL A 53 -8.02 12.65 -15.98
N ILE A 54 -8.89 11.68 -15.68
CA ILE A 54 -10.33 11.81 -15.92
C ILE A 54 -10.92 12.96 -15.09
N GLY A 55 -10.59 13.04 -13.79
CA GLY A 55 -11.06 14.12 -12.91
C GLY A 55 -10.66 15.50 -13.41
N LEU A 56 -9.40 15.67 -13.83
CA LEU A 56 -8.94 16.92 -14.44
C LEU A 56 -9.65 17.19 -15.77
N GLY A 57 -9.90 16.16 -16.59
CA GLY A 57 -10.67 16.26 -17.82
C GLY A 57 -12.10 16.74 -17.60
N VAL A 58 -12.77 16.25 -16.54
CA VAL A 58 -14.11 16.68 -16.14
C VAL A 58 -14.08 18.14 -15.65
N ILE A 59 -13.10 18.51 -14.84
CA ILE A 59 -13.01 19.87 -14.26
C ILE A 59 -12.72 20.92 -15.35
N PHE A 60 -11.72 20.68 -16.20
CA PHE A 60 -11.25 21.66 -17.19
C PHE A 60 -12.00 21.62 -18.52
N PHE A 61 -12.28 20.43 -19.04
CA PHE A 61 -12.90 20.26 -20.37
C PHE A 61 -14.38 19.90 -20.30
N GLY A 62 -14.94 19.66 -19.10
CA GLY A 62 -16.34 19.27 -18.95
C GLY A 62 -16.64 17.91 -19.60
N PHE A 63 -15.66 17.00 -19.64
CA PHE A 63 -15.82 15.67 -20.23
C PHE A 63 -16.97 14.93 -19.53
N GLY A 64 -18.03 14.56 -20.25
CA GLY A 64 -19.25 13.97 -19.68
C GLY A 64 -20.32 14.96 -19.20
N ASN A 65 -20.05 16.28 -19.24
CA ASN A 65 -21.00 17.35 -18.90
C ASN A 65 -21.31 18.25 -20.13
N GLY A 66 -21.47 17.66 -21.31
CA GLY A 66 -21.80 18.38 -22.54
C GLY A 66 -20.79 19.44 -22.98
N GLY A 67 -19.54 19.39 -22.50
CA GLY A 67 -18.50 20.39 -22.77
C GLY A 67 -18.56 21.62 -21.86
N GLN A 68 -19.45 21.66 -20.86
CA GLN A 68 -19.41 22.70 -19.83
C GLN A 68 -18.46 22.30 -18.71
N SER A 69 -17.39 23.07 -18.55
CA SER A 69 -16.43 22.90 -17.45
C SER A 69 -17.14 23.07 -16.11
N ILE A 70 -17.14 22.04 -15.27
CA ILE A 70 -17.71 22.11 -13.91
C ILE A 70 -16.94 23.13 -13.06
N GLY A 71 -15.64 23.30 -13.34
CA GLY A 71 -14.78 24.25 -12.65
C GLY A 71 -14.76 24.04 -11.13
N PHE A 72 -14.54 25.12 -10.38
CA PHE A 72 -14.54 25.11 -8.92
C PHE A 72 -15.90 25.44 -8.30
N SER A 73 -16.93 25.74 -9.11
CA SER A 73 -18.28 26.09 -8.63
C SER A 73 -18.87 25.00 -7.73
N ASN A 74 -18.64 23.75 -8.12
CA ASN A 74 -19.13 22.56 -7.40
C ASN A 74 -18.58 22.40 -5.97
N LEU A 75 -17.49 23.11 -5.61
CA LEU A 75 -16.97 23.07 -4.23
C LEU A 75 -17.85 23.82 -3.23
N THR A 76 -18.64 24.80 -3.69
CA THR A 76 -19.40 25.69 -2.79
C THR A 76 -20.89 25.70 -3.07
N GLU A 77 -21.32 25.37 -4.29
CA GLU A 77 -22.72 25.44 -4.71
C GLU A 77 -23.64 24.41 -4.02
N HIS A 78 -23.11 23.28 -3.54
CA HIS A 78 -23.90 22.20 -2.94
C HIS A 78 -23.86 22.17 -1.40
N GLY A 79 -24.00 23.33 -0.76
CA GLY A 79 -24.07 23.44 0.71
C GLY A 79 -22.76 23.84 1.39
N GLY A 80 -21.85 24.51 0.68
CA GLY A 80 -20.57 25.02 1.18
C GLY A 80 -19.40 24.03 1.03
N PHE A 81 -18.20 24.47 1.38
CA PHE A 81 -16.95 23.68 1.23
C PHE A 81 -16.96 22.35 2.00
N PHE A 82 -17.69 22.31 3.12
CA PHE A 82 -17.85 21.10 3.92
C PHE A 82 -19.18 20.42 3.58
N ALA A 83 -19.11 19.39 2.74
CA ALA A 83 -20.26 18.55 2.43
C ALA A 83 -20.87 17.96 3.72
N GLY A 84 -22.11 18.35 4.05
CA GLY A 84 -22.79 17.94 5.28
C GLY A 84 -22.31 18.65 6.56
N GLY A 85 -21.62 19.79 6.44
CA GLY A 85 -21.13 20.60 7.56
C GLY A 85 -20.05 19.90 8.41
N TRP A 86 -19.92 20.33 9.67
CA TRP A 86 -18.90 19.79 10.60
C TRP A 86 -19.03 18.28 10.82
N LYS A 87 -20.27 17.77 10.88
CA LYS A 87 -20.52 16.34 11.06
C LYS A 87 -20.11 15.52 9.84
N GLY A 88 -20.36 16.03 8.64
CA GLY A 88 -19.92 15.39 7.39
C GLY A 88 -18.40 15.33 7.29
N PHE A 89 -17.72 16.43 7.63
CA PHE A 89 -16.27 16.49 7.69
C PHE A 89 -15.66 15.46 8.66
N LEU A 90 -16.14 15.39 9.90
CA LEU A 90 -15.65 14.41 10.88
C LEU A 90 -15.90 12.97 10.43
N THR A 91 -17.05 12.69 9.80
CA THR A 91 -17.36 11.35 9.29
C THR A 91 -16.41 10.96 8.16
N ALA A 92 -16.16 11.88 7.22
CA ALA A 92 -15.20 11.66 6.14
C ALA A 92 -13.79 11.41 6.69
N LEU A 93 -13.36 12.18 7.70
CA LEU A 93 -12.07 11.98 8.36
C LEU A 93 -11.97 10.57 8.98
N CYS A 94 -12.99 10.11 9.68
CA CYS A 94 -13.04 8.76 10.25
C CYS A 94 -12.91 7.67 9.17
N ILE A 95 -13.62 7.82 8.05
CA ILE A 95 -13.56 6.86 6.92
C ILE A 95 -12.16 6.85 6.30
N VAL A 96 -11.54 8.02 6.14
CA VAL A 96 -10.19 8.16 5.61
C VAL A 96 -9.17 7.47 6.51
N VAL A 97 -9.18 7.75 7.82
CA VAL A 97 -8.28 7.11 8.79
C VAL A 97 -8.46 5.59 8.79
N ALA A 98 -9.69 5.11 8.75
CA ALA A 98 -9.99 3.68 8.67
C ALA A 98 -9.47 3.04 7.37
N SER A 99 -9.52 3.75 6.25
CA SER A 99 -9.07 3.26 4.94
C SER A 99 -7.55 3.10 4.83
N TYR A 100 -6.78 3.89 5.61
CA TYR A 100 -5.32 3.85 5.60
C TYR A 100 -4.68 2.85 6.59
N GLN A 101 -5.48 2.13 7.38
CA GLN A 101 -4.98 1.17 8.38
C GLN A 101 -4.07 0.08 7.80
N GLY A 102 -4.25 -0.30 6.52
CA GLY A 102 -3.39 -1.30 5.88
C GLY A 102 -1.95 -0.86 5.60
N VAL A 103 -1.69 0.44 5.49
CA VAL A 103 -0.35 0.98 5.18
C VAL A 103 0.57 0.94 6.41
N GLU A 104 -0.02 1.03 7.59
CA GLU A 104 0.69 0.96 8.88
C GLU A 104 1.40 -0.39 9.08
N LEU A 105 0.75 -1.49 8.69
CA LEU A 105 1.30 -2.84 8.82
C LEU A 105 2.58 -3.05 7.99
N ILE A 106 2.64 -2.47 6.79
CA ILE A 106 3.82 -2.51 5.92
C ILE A 106 4.97 -1.71 6.56
N GLY A 107 4.66 -0.57 7.18
CA GLY A 107 5.62 0.27 7.88
C GLY A 107 6.23 -0.40 9.12
N ILE A 108 5.39 -1.05 9.94
CA ILE A 108 5.83 -1.79 11.14
C ILE A 108 6.70 -2.98 10.72
N THR A 109 6.25 -3.77 9.74
CA THR A 109 7.00 -4.94 9.26
C THR A 109 8.35 -4.55 8.65
N ALA A 110 8.42 -3.40 7.97
CA ALA A 110 9.67 -2.84 7.48
C ALA A 110 10.60 -2.35 8.60
N GLY A 111 10.04 -1.84 9.70
CA GLY A 111 10.77 -1.42 10.90
C GLY A 111 11.31 -2.59 11.74
N GLU A 112 10.59 -3.71 11.77
CA GLU A 112 10.99 -4.94 12.48
C GLU A 112 11.91 -5.85 11.66
N ALA A 113 12.16 -5.53 10.38
CA ALA A 113 13.04 -6.31 9.52
C ALA A 113 14.48 -6.33 10.06
N LYS A 114 15.11 -7.52 10.12
CA LYS A 114 16.52 -7.68 10.54
C LYS A 114 17.44 -6.82 9.67
N ASN A 115 17.98 -5.75 10.24
CA ASN A 115 18.86 -4.78 9.60
C ASN A 115 18.25 -4.07 8.36
N PRO A 116 17.32 -3.11 8.57
CA PRO A 116 16.63 -2.42 7.47
C PRO A 116 17.61 -1.67 6.55
N GLN A 117 18.72 -1.18 7.11
CA GLN A 117 19.76 -0.46 6.36
C GLN A 117 20.47 -1.34 5.30
N VAL A 118 20.69 -2.63 5.57
CA VAL A 118 21.40 -3.54 4.65
C VAL A 118 20.43 -4.10 3.61
N THR A 119 19.21 -4.42 4.01
CA THR A 119 18.17 -4.93 3.10
C THR A 119 17.72 -3.85 2.10
N LEU A 120 17.51 -2.60 2.53
CA LEU A 120 17.24 -1.49 1.60
C LEU A 120 18.43 -1.22 0.67
N ARG A 121 19.66 -1.15 1.20
CA ARG A 121 20.85 -0.90 0.37
C ARG A 121 21.18 -2.04 -0.59
N SER A 122 20.84 -3.28 -0.28
CA SER A 122 21.03 -4.40 -1.22
C SER A 122 19.92 -4.52 -2.26
N ALA A 123 18.68 -4.12 -1.92
CA ALA A 123 17.58 -4.06 -2.88
C ALA A 123 17.76 -2.92 -3.90
N VAL A 124 18.24 -1.75 -3.44
CA VAL A 124 18.53 -0.59 -4.30
C VAL A 124 19.94 -0.70 -4.94
N GLY A 125 20.91 -1.24 -4.21
CA GLY A 125 22.33 -1.26 -4.60
C GLY A 125 22.75 -2.40 -5.54
N LYS A 126 21.86 -3.31 -5.92
CA LYS A 126 22.15 -4.29 -7.00
C LYS A 126 22.30 -3.64 -8.37
N GLY A 127 21.93 -2.36 -8.53
CA GLY A 127 22.30 -1.54 -9.68
C GLY A 127 23.71 -0.91 -9.61
N ALA A 128 24.43 -1.02 -8.49
CA ALA A 128 25.72 -0.35 -8.28
C ALA A 128 26.92 -1.30 -8.10
N VAL A 129 26.69 -2.62 -8.07
CA VAL A 129 27.78 -3.63 -8.04
C VAL A 129 27.72 -4.49 -9.30
N ALA A 130 27.72 -3.81 -10.45
CA ALA A 130 28.17 -4.35 -11.72
C ALA A 130 29.53 -3.74 -12.10
N ASP A 131 30.34 -3.40 -11.09
CA ASP A 131 31.69 -2.88 -11.30
C ASP A 131 32.73 -3.96 -10.91
N PRO A 132 33.32 -4.68 -11.88
CA PRO A 132 34.39 -5.65 -11.63
C PRO A 132 35.66 -5.00 -11.04
N ASP A 133 35.81 -3.68 -11.08
CA ASP A 133 36.96 -2.96 -10.52
C ASP A 133 36.80 -2.57 -9.04
N PHE A 134 35.63 -2.79 -8.42
CA PHE A 134 35.41 -2.47 -7.00
C PHE A 134 36.33 -3.27 -6.07
N LEU A 135 36.53 -4.56 -6.37
CA LEU A 135 37.44 -5.42 -5.61
C LEU A 135 38.91 -5.04 -5.83
N ARG A 136 39.26 -4.58 -7.03
CA ARG A 136 40.62 -4.10 -7.37
C ARG A 136 40.99 -2.82 -6.64
N ARG A 137 40.02 -1.92 -6.39
CA ARG A 137 40.25 -0.68 -5.62
C ARG A 137 40.34 -0.90 -4.10
N ARG A 138 39.72 -1.95 -3.55
CA ARG A 138 39.87 -2.29 -2.13
C ARG A 138 41.24 -2.89 -1.81
N ASP A 139 41.76 -3.74 -2.68
CA ASP A 139 43.09 -4.36 -2.51
C ASP A 139 44.21 -3.31 -2.51
N PHE A 140 44.08 -2.26 -3.31
CA PHE A 140 45.06 -1.18 -3.37
C PHE A 140 45.09 -0.31 -2.11
N ARG A 141 43.98 -0.21 -1.37
CA ARG A 141 43.86 0.65 -0.18
C ARG A 141 44.33 -0.03 1.12
N TYR A 142 44.39 -1.36 1.16
CA TYR A 142 44.95 -2.10 2.31
C TYR A 142 46.45 -2.39 2.19
N ARG A 143 47.05 -2.24 1.00
CA ARG A 143 48.46 -2.56 0.76
C ARG A 143 49.46 -1.47 1.21
N HIS A 144 48.98 -0.29 1.60
CA HIS A 144 49.83 0.85 1.99
C HIS A 144 49.80 1.22 3.48
N HIS A 145 49.13 0.43 4.34
CA HIS A 145 49.06 0.69 5.78
C HIS A 145 49.62 -0.45 6.66
N LEU A 146 50.41 -1.37 6.10
CA LEU A 146 51.22 -2.29 6.89
C LEU A 146 52.66 -1.77 6.93
N PRO A 147 53.07 -1.04 7.99
CA PRO A 147 54.49 -0.95 8.31
C PRO A 147 54.96 -2.35 8.72
N VAL A 148 55.79 -2.92 7.84
CA VAL A 148 56.74 -3.98 8.15
C VAL A 148 57.82 -3.38 9.03
N GLU A 149 57.79 -3.66 10.34
CA GLU A 149 58.94 -3.86 11.24
C GLU A 149 58.50 -4.70 12.44
#